data_AF-A0A7S2Y195-F1
#
_entry.id   AF-A0A7S2Y195-F1
#
_cell.length_a   1.000
_cell.length_b   1.000
_cell.length_c   1.000
_cell.angle_alpha   90.00
_cell.angle_beta   90.00
_cell.angle_gamma   90.00
#
_symmetry.space_group_name_H-M   'P 1'
#
loop_
_entity.id
_entity.type
_entity.pdbx_description
1 polymer ?
#
loop_
_entity_poly.entity_id
_entity_poly.type
_entity_poly.pdbx_seq_one_letter_code
_entity_poly.pdbx_strand_id
1 'polypeptide(L)'
;FVTWVFPPPRQCNLDKDIKDLPTEEQDAKEFDLEKRDEIVGKVYRRLMEIESRLLPCGLHTVGVPPTAEEAVATLVNIAGIDRPEDEIKALPRIVAESIGRDIEEIYRNADRGMLEDVALLQKITEATRAAVRAGVERSTNNEGRVEEVIP
;
A
#
# COMPACT_ATOMS: atom_id res chain seq x y z
N PHE A 1 18.55 -12.55 12.59
CA PHE A 1 17.52 -11.58 12.17
C PHE A 1 16.19 -12.26 11.84
N VAL A 2 16.16 -13.30 11.00
CA VAL A 2 14.89 -13.96 10.59
C VAL A 2 14.15 -14.67 11.75
N THR A 3 14.85 -15.13 12.79
CA THR A 3 14.23 -15.78 13.97
C THR A 3 13.26 -14.89 14.77
N TRP A 4 13.38 -13.56 14.71
CA TRP A 4 12.45 -12.63 15.38
C TRP A 4 11.21 -12.31 14.54
N VAL A 5 11.20 -12.65 13.24
CA VAL A 5 10.07 -12.39 12.33
C VAL A 5 8.99 -13.46 12.45
N PHE A 6 9.29 -14.64 12.98
CA PHE A 6 8.35 -15.77 13.05
C PHE A 6 7.38 -15.83 14.24
N PRO A 7 7.75 -15.43 15.47
CA PRO A 7 6.79 -15.36 16.57
C PRO A 7 5.60 -14.40 16.30
N PRO A 8 5.81 -13.18 15.75
CA PRO A 8 4.73 -12.19 15.60
C PRO A 8 3.59 -12.61 14.65
N PRO A 9 3.83 -13.20 13.45
CA PRO A 9 2.75 -13.55 12.53
C PRO A 9 1.76 -14.57 13.10
N ARG A 10 2.23 -15.58 13.85
CA ARG A 10 1.35 -16.54 14.53
C ARG A 10 0.59 -15.91 15.69
N GLN A 11 1.25 -15.05 16.47
CA GLN A 11 0.58 -14.29 17.52
C GLN A 11 -0.55 -13.40 16.95
N CYS A 12 -0.37 -12.89 15.73
CA CYS A 12 -1.36 -12.12 14.99
C CYS A 12 -2.40 -12.98 14.22
N ASN A 13 -2.41 -14.30 14.37
CA ASN A 13 -3.26 -15.25 13.63
C ASN A 13 -3.11 -15.19 12.08
N LEU A 14 -1.98 -14.69 11.56
CA LEU A 14 -1.72 -14.63 10.12
C LEU A 14 -1.47 -16.00 9.49
N ASP A 15 -1.24 -17.04 10.30
CA ASP A 15 -1.16 -18.44 9.89
C ASP A 15 -2.46 -18.96 9.24
N LYS A 16 -3.61 -18.35 9.56
CA LYS A 16 -4.90 -18.67 8.93
C LYS A 16 -5.04 -18.07 7.53
N ASP A 17 -4.37 -16.94 7.30
CA ASP A 17 -4.37 -16.23 6.02
C ASP A 17 -3.24 -16.71 5.09
N ILE A 18 -2.13 -17.20 5.64
CA ILE A 18 -0.95 -17.64 4.91
C ILE A 18 -0.68 -19.12 5.21
N LYS A 19 -1.08 -19.98 4.28
CA LYS A 19 -1.02 -21.45 4.44
C LYS A 19 0.40 -22.02 4.54
N ASP A 20 1.40 -21.31 4.00
CA ASP A 20 2.78 -21.78 3.91
C ASP A 20 3.68 -21.25 5.05
N LEU A 21 3.11 -20.82 6.18
CA LEU A 21 3.92 -20.39 7.32
C LEU A 21 4.61 -21.61 7.96
N PRO A 22 5.95 -21.63 8.06
CA PRO A 22 6.69 -22.74 8.67
C PRO A 22 6.31 -22.90 10.14
N THR A 23 6.17 -24.13 10.63
CA THR A 23 5.76 -24.48 12.01
C THR A 23 6.79 -24.00 13.05
N GLU A 24 6.39 -23.81 14.31
CA GLU A 24 7.33 -23.42 15.39
C GLU A 24 8.49 -24.40 15.57
N GLU A 25 8.31 -25.64 15.11
CA GLU A 25 9.32 -26.70 15.11
C GLU A 25 10.36 -26.56 13.97
N GLN A 26 10.10 -25.74 12.95
CA GLN A 26 11.02 -25.54 11.83
C GLN A 26 11.89 -24.31 12.09
N ASP A 27 13.19 -24.53 12.35
CA ASP A 27 14.12 -23.42 12.60
C ASP A 27 14.40 -22.69 11.29
N ALA A 28 14.21 -21.36 11.29
CA ALA A 28 14.51 -20.48 10.18
C ALA A 28 15.96 -20.65 9.68
N LYS A 29 16.88 -21.11 10.53
CA LYS A 29 18.26 -21.43 10.18
C LYS A 29 18.40 -22.53 9.11
N GLU A 30 17.44 -23.44 9.01
CA GLU A 30 17.46 -24.56 8.05
C GLU A 30 16.93 -24.17 6.67
N PHE A 31 16.30 -23.01 6.53
CA PHE A 31 15.84 -22.52 5.23
C PHE A 31 16.96 -21.84 4.45
N ASP A 32 16.94 -22.05 3.13
CA ASP A 32 17.71 -21.27 2.18
C ASP A 32 17.24 -19.80 2.16
N LEU A 33 18.11 -18.89 1.70
CA LEU A 33 17.86 -17.45 1.57
C LEU A 33 16.59 -17.17 0.76
N GLU A 34 16.43 -17.82 -0.40
CA GLU A 34 15.26 -17.63 -1.27
C GLU A 34 13.95 -17.96 -0.55
N LYS A 35 13.93 -19.06 0.20
CA LYS A 35 12.75 -19.50 0.95
C LYS A 35 12.42 -18.56 2.11
N ARG A 36 13.43 -17.96 2.74
CA ARG A 36 13.22 -16.95 3.79
C ARG A 36 12.60 -15.68 3.20
N ASP A 37 13.11 -15.22 2.06
CA ASP A 37 12.60 -14.03 1.39
C ASP A 37 11.18 -14.22 0.88
N GLU A 38 10.83 -15.41 0.36
CA GLU A 38 9.47 -15.75 -0.04
C GLU A 38 8.50 -15.67 1.16
N ILE A 39 8.89 -16.20 2.32
CA ILE A 39 8.05 -16.16 3.53
C ILE A 39 7.87 -14.72 4.02
N VAL A 40 8.95 -13.94 4.05
CA VAL A 40 8.89 -12.52 4.43
C VAL A 40 7.99 -11.75 3.45
N GLY A 41 8.09 -12.02 2.15
CA GLY A 41 7.24 -11.41 1.12
C GLY A 41 5.76 -11.71 1.32
N LYS A 42 5.40 -12.97 1.63
CA LYS A 42 4.01 -13.37 1.91
C LYS A 42 3.44 -12.68 3.15
N VAL A 43 4.22 -12.60 4.24
CA VAL A 43 3.82 -11.88 5.47
C VAL A 43 3.68 -10.39 5.20
N TYR A 44 4.66 -9.81 4.52
CA TYR A 44 4.68 -8.39 4.21
C TYR A 44 3.50 -7.98 3.33
N ARG A 45 3.19 -8.76 2.28
CA ARG A 45 1.99 -8.57 1.46
C ARG A 45 0.71 -8.53 2.30
N ARG A 46 0.52 -9.48 3.21
CA ARG A 46 -0.70 -9.54 4.03
C ARG A 46 -0.81 -8.37 5.00
N LEU A 47 0.31 -7.92 5.57
CA LEU A 47 0.34 -6.71 6.39
C LEU A 47 -0.01 -5.47 5.58
N MET A 48 0.51 -5.34 4.36
CA MET A 48 0.19 -4.21 3.48
C MET A 48 -1.26 -4.24 2.98
N GLU A 49 -1.83 -5.42 2.75
CA GLU A 49 -3.26 -5.54 2.45
C GLU A 49 -4.12 -5.03 3.62
N ILE A 50 -3.76 -5.34 4.87
CA ILE A 50 -4.47 -4.83 6.05
C ILE A 50 -4.27 -3.32 6.20
N GLU A 51 -3.05 -2.81 5.99
CA GLU A 51 -2.72 -1.38 6.10
C GLU A 51 -3.45 -0.53 5.06
N SER A 52 -3.51 -1.01 3.83
CA SER A 52 -4.09 -0.28 2.71
C SER A 52 -5.62 -0.31 2.68
N ARG A 53 -6.27 -1.13 3.53
CA ARG A 53 -7.73 -1.14 3.67
C ARG A 53 -8.21 0.17 4.29
N LEU A 54 -8.66 1.07 3.43
CA LEU A 54 -9.35 2.28 3.84
C LEU A 54 -10.78 1.93 4.28
N LEU A 55 -11.02 1.92 5.58
CA LEU A 55 -12.34 1.77 6.17
C LEU A 55 -12.76 3.11 6.77
N PRO A 56 -14.04 3.51 6.67
CA PRO A 56 -14.52 4.68 7.40
C PRO A 56 -14.44 4.38 8.90
N CYS A 57 -13.44 4.95 9.57
CA CYS A 57 -13.23 4.82 10.99
C CYS A 57 -13.95 5.95 11.75
N GLY A 58 -15.28 5.97 11.72
CA GLY A 58 -16.07 7.00 12.39
C GLY A 58 -17.53 7.06 11.94
N LEU A 59 -18.26 8.02 12.49
CA LEU A 59 -19.64 8.34 12.10
C LEU A 59 -19.65 9.69 11.39
N HIS A 60 -20.40 9.78 10.28
CA HIS A 60 -20.59 11.05 9.59
C HIS A 60 -21.56 11.95 10.36
N THR A 61 -21.19 13.21 10.56
CA THR A 61 -22.10 14.25 11.09
C THR A 61 -22.61 15.09 9.94
N VAL A 62 -23.93 15.17 9.77
CA VAL A 62 -24.56 15.94 8.70
C VAL A 62 -24.18 17.41 8.82
N GLY A 63 -23.71 18.00 7.71
CA GLY A 63 -23.29 19.39 7.64
C GLY A 63 -21.83 19.65 8.02
N VAL A 64 -21.08 18.61 8.42
CA VAL A 64 -19.64 18.71 8.65
C VAL A 64 -18.90 18.07 7.46
N PRO A 65 -18.24 18.86 6.60
CA PRO A 65 -17.42 18.33 5.52
C PRO A 65 -16.16 17.64 6.07
N PRO A 66 -15.55 16.72 5.29
CA PRO A 66 -14.32 16.05 5.71
C PRO A 66 -13.15 17.04 5.82
N THR A 67 -12.21 16.73 6.70
CA THR A 67 -10.94 17.43 6.85
C THR A 67 -10.02 17.19 5.64
N ALA A 68 -9.00 18.03 5.45
CA ALA A 68 -8.02 17.85 4.38
C ALA A 68 -7.32 16.48 4.45
N GLU A 69 -7.01 15.97 5.64
CA GLU A 69 -6.39 14.65 5.81
C GLU A 69 -7.33 13.50 5.40
N GLU A 70 -8.61 13.57 5.76
CA GLU A 70 -9.62 12.60 5.34
C GLU A 70 -9.86 12.66 3.82
N ALA A 71 -9.77 13.85 3.23
CA ALA A 71 -9.85 14.04 1.79
C ALA A 71 -8.64 13.44 1.06
N VAL A 72 -7.42 13.56 1.60
CA VAL A 72 -6.19 12.97 1.02
C VAL A 72 -6.37 11.47 0.83
N ALA A 73 -6.84 10.75 1.86
CA ALA A 73 -7.02 9.30 1.78
C ALA A 73 -8.01 8.89 0.67
N THR A 74 -9.08 9.67 0.50
CA THR A 74 -10.06 9.47 -0.57
C THR A 74 -9.46 9.77 -1.94
N LEU A 75 -8.73 10.88 -2.06
CA LEU A 75 -8.10 11.32 -3.31
C LEU A 75 -6.99 10.37 -3.79
N VAL A 76 -6.24 9.77 -2.86
CA VAL A 76 -5.23 8.75 -3.19
C VAL A 76 -5.87 7.57 -3.91
N ASN A 77 -7.03 7.11 -3.46
CA ASN A 77 -7.76 6.03 -4.13
C ASN A 77 -8.27 6.45 -5.52
N ILE A 78 -8.81 7.67 -5.63
CA ILE A 78 -9.26 8.22 -6.91
C ILE A 78 -8.12 8.29 -7.92
N ALA A 79 -6.94 8.72 -7.48
CA ALA A 79 -5.74 8.84 -8.30
C ALA A 79 -5.07 7.48 -8.60
N GLY A 80 -5.48 6.42 -7.90
CA GLY A 80 -4.98 5.05 -8.11
C GLY A 80 -5.64 4.30 -9.27
N ILE A 81 -6.63 4.89 -9.95
CA ILE A 81 -7.43 4.23 -10.99
C ILE A 81 -7.20 4.92 -12.33
N ASP A 82 -6.98 4.13 -13.39
CA ASP A 82 -6.90 4.63 -14.76
C ASP A 82 -8.29 5.06 -15.25
N ARG A 83 -8.36 6.19 -15.96
CA ARG A 83 -9.59 6.74 -16.56
C ARG A 83 -9.39 6.89 -18.07
N PRO A 84 -9.52 5.78 -18.83
CA PRO A 84 -9.31 5.79 -20.27
C PRO A 84 -10.27 6.73 -21.01
N GLU A 85 -11.47 6.97 -20.46
CA GLU A 85 -12.46 7.92 -20.98
C GLU A 85 -11.97 9.37 -20.99
N ASP A 86 -11.09 9.72 -20.04
CA ASP A 86 -10.52 11.06 -19.88
C ASP A 86 -9.06 11.12 -20.38
N GLU A 87 -8.52 10.02 -20.92
CA GLU A 87 -7.09 9.85 -21.26
C GLU A 87 -6.13 10.07 -20.06
N ILE A 88 -6.61 9.84 -18.83
CA ILE A 88 -5.84 10.03 -17.60
C ILE A 88 -5.33 8.68 -17.08
N LYS A 89 -4.01 8.60 -16.89
CA LYS A 89 -3.36 7.45 -16.24
C LYS A 89 -3.38 7.59 -14.71
N ALA A 90 -3.47 6.46 -14.03
CA ALA A 90 -3.31 6.38 -12.59
C ALA A 90 -1.91 6.83 -12.16
N LEU A 91 -1.80 7.50 -11.01
CA LEU A 91 -0.51 7.92 -10.45
C LEU A 91 0.45 6.74 -10.22
N PRO A 92 0.04 5.58 -9.66
CA PRO A 92 0.91 4.41 -9.55
C PRO A 92 1.47 3.94 -10.89
N ARG A 93 0.67 4.00 -11.97
CA ARG A 93 1.10 3.64 -13.33
C ARG A 93 2.15 4.60 -13.85
N ILE A 94 1.94 5.91 -13.69
CA ILE A 94 2.90 6.95 -14.10
C ILE A 94 4.23 6.76 -13.35
N VAL A 95 4.19 6.49 -12.04
CA VAL A 95 5.39 6.25 -11.24
C VAL A 95 6.12 4.98 -11.71
N ALA A 96 5.40 3.89 -11.98
CA ALA A 96 6.00 2.66 -12.50
C ALA A 96 6.64 2.87 -13.89
N GLU A 97 5.96 3.56 -14.80
CA GLU A 97 6.48 3.89 -16.13
C GLU A 97 7.76 4.75 -16.04
N SER A 98 7.84 5.66 -15.05
CA SER A 98 9.02 6.52 -14.85
C SER A 98 10.30 5.77 -14.52
N ILE A 99 10.18 4.56 -13.97
CA ILE A 99 11.30 3.66 -13.66
C ILE A 99 11.41 2.49 -14.67
N GLY A 100 10.69 2.57 -15.78
CA GLY A 100 10.69 1.55 -16.83
C GLY A 100 10.03 0.22 -16.43
N ARG A 101 9.07 0.25 -15.50
CA ARG A 101 8.34 -0.94 -15.04
C ARG A 101 6.85 -0.85 -15.42
N ASP A 102 6.22 -2.01 -15.55
CA ASP A 102 4.77 -2.13 -15.72
C ASP A 102 4.11 -2.38 -14.35
N ILE A 103 3.14 -1.54 -13.99
CA ILE A 103 2.40 -1.66 -12.74
C ILE A 103 1.61 -2.98 -12.66
N GLU A 104 1.12 -3.52 -13.78
CA GLU A 104 0.40 -4.80 -13.81
C GLU A 104 1.31 -5.98 -13.51
N GLU A 105 2.56 -5.92 -13.97
CA GLU A 105 3.58 -6.91 -13.61
C GLU A 105 3.90 -6.83 -12.12
N ILE A 106 4.09 -5.62 -11.58
CA ILE A 106 4.36 -5.40 -10.16
C ILE A 106 3.22 -5.98 -9.31
N TYR A 107 1.95 -5.73 -9.65
CA TYR A 107 0.80 -6.31 -8.94
C TYR A 107 0.83 -7.84 -8.96
N ARG A 108 0.97 -8.46 -10.14
CA ARG A 108 1.03 -9.93 -10.27
C ARG A 108 2.20 -10.53 -9.48
N ASN A 109 3.32 -9.83 -9.42
CA ASN A 109 4.53 -10.29 -8.73
C ASN A 109 4.41 -10.15 -7.21
N ALA A 110 3.85 -9.03 -6.76
CA ALA A 110 3.53 -8.79 -5.36
C ALA A 110 2.50 -9.81 -4.85
N ASP A 111 1.47 -10.14 -5.65
CA ASP A 111 0.47 -11.16 -5.33
C ASP A 111 1.08 -12.56 -5.17
N ARG A 112 2.15 -12.85 -5.92
CA ARG A 112 2.94 -14.08 -5.76
C ARG A 112 3.87 -14.07 -4.55
N GLY A 113 4.00 -12.94 -3.86
CA GLY A 113 4.85 -12.78 -2.69
C GLY A 113 6.32 -12.53 -3.03
N MET A 114 6.64 -12.08 -4.25
CA MET A 114 8.02 -11.74 -4.61
C MET A 114 8.47 -10.48 -3.87
N LEU A 115 9.39 -10.64 -2.91
CA LEU A 115 9.76 -9.60 -1.94
C LEU A 115 10.16 -8.27 -2.60
N GLU A 116 10.93 -8.32 -3.69
CA GLU A 116 11.37 -7.14 -4.42
C GLU A 116 10.19 -6.32 -4.96
N ASP A 117 9.19 -6.99 -5.53
CA ASP A 117 8.02 -6.33 -6.09
C ASP A 117 6.99 -5.94 -5.03
N VAL A 118 6.89 -6.68 -3.91
CA VAL A 118 6.08 -6.22 -2.77
C VAL A 118 6.70 -4.94 -2.17
N ALA A 119 8.02 -4.88 -2.04
CA ALA A 119 8.72 -3.69 -1.56
C ALA A 119 8.63 -2.52 -2.56
N LEU A 120 8.71 -2.80 -3.86
CA LEU A 120 8.55 -1.80 -4.90
C LEU A 120 7.13 -1.23 -4.92
N LEU A 121 6.11 -2.10 -4.81
CA LEU A 121 4.71 -1.69 -4.72
C LEU A 121 4.47 -0.76 -3.52
N GLN A 122 5.07 -1.06 -2.36
CA GLN A 122 5.00 -0.17 -1.21
C GLN A 122 5.59 1.22 -1.51
N LYS A 123 6.78 1.28 -2.11
CA LYS A 123 7.42 2.55 -2.47
C LYS A 123 6.56 3.38 -3.42
N ILE A 124 5.93 2.74 -4.40
CA ILE A 124 5.00 3.41 -5.34
C ILE A 124 3.78 3.94 -4.58
N THR A 125 3.25 3.16 -3.64
CA THR A 125 2.09 3.55 -2.82
C THR A 125 2.41 4.75 -1.93
N GLU A 126 3.57 4.76 -1.27
CA GLU A 126 4.04 5.88 -0.45
C GLU A 126 4.31 7.13 -1.28
N ALA A 127 4.94 6.99 -2.46
CA ALA A 127 5.16 8.10 -3.38
C ALA A 127 3.83 8.69 -3.86
N THR A 128 2.84 7.86 -4.17
CA THR A 128 1.49 8.30 -4.57
C THR A 128 0.80 9.07 -3.44
N ARG A 129 0.85 8.55 -2.21
CA ARG A 129 0.31 9.23 -1.01
C ARG A 129 0.99 10.58 -0.78
N ALA A 130 2.31 10.63 -0.90
CA ALA A 130 3.07 11.87 -0.73
C ALA A 130 2.75 12.91 -1.80
N ALA A 131 2.63 12.49 -3.06
CA ALA A 131 2.29 13.38 -4.18
C ALA A 131 0.88 13.97 -4.03
N VAL A 132 -0.11 13.15 -3.68
CA VAL A 132 -1.48 13.62 -3.44
C VAL A 132 -1.55 14.53 -2.22
N ARG A 133 -0.85 14.21 -1.14
CA ARG A 133 -0.77 15.07 0.05
C ARG A 133 -0.19 16.44 -0.31
N ALA A 134 0.93 16.48 -1.03
CA ALA A 134 1.55 17.74 -1.48
C ALA A 134 0.60 18.56 -2.38
N GLY A 135 -0.18 17.89 -3.24
CA GLY A 135 -1.22 18.52 -4.06
C GLY A 135 -2.32 19.14 -3.22
N VAL A 136 -2.80 18.44 -2.20
CA VAL A 136 -3.81 18.95 -1.26
C VAL A 136 -3.26 20.10 -0.42
N GLU A 137 -2.05 19.98 0.13
CA GLU A 137 -1.39 21.04 0.92
C GLU A 137 -1.23 22.34 0.12
N ARG A 138 -0.86 22.25 -1.17
CA ARG A 138 -0.79 23.41 -2.06
C ARG A 138 -2.16 24.06 -2.30
N SER A 139 -3.23 23.27 -2.18
CA SER A 139 -4.61 23.68 -2.43
C SER A 139 -5.36 24.02 -1.14
N THR A 140 -4.74 23.87 0.04
CA THR A 140 -5.39 24.19 1.32
C THR A 140 -5.20 25.64 1.72
N ASN A 141 -6.30 26.32 2.03
CA ASN A 141 -6.29 27.67 2.60
C ASN A 141 -5.96 27.66 4.11
N ASN A 142 -5.84 28.86 4.71
CA ASN A 142 -5.49 29.03 6.14
C ASN A 142 -6.48 28.37 7.13
N GLU A 143 -7.65 27.92 6.68
CA GLU A 143 -8.64 27.20 7.49
C GLU A 143 -8.52 25.66 7.37
N GLY A 144 -7.51 25.16 6.63
CA GLY A 144 -7.32 23.73 6.39
C GLY A 144 -8.31 23.14 5.38
N ARG A 145 -8.91 23.98 4.53
CA ARG A 145 -9.89 23.58 3.51
C ARG A 145 -9.27 23.58 2.13
N VAL A 146 -9.60 22.58 1.32
CA VAL A 146 -9.18 22.49 -0.08
C VAL A 146 -9.98 23.53 -0.89
N GLU A 147 -9.29 24.56 -1.39
CA GLU A 147 -9.80 25.54 -2.34
C GLU A 147 -9.40 25.16 -3.78
N GLU A 148 -10.13 25.70 -4.76
CA GLU A 148 -9.92 25.45 -6.18
C GLU A 148 -8.51 25.91 -6.61
N VAL A 149 -7.75 25.00 -7.25
CA VAL A 149 -6.44 25.33 -7.80
C VAL A 149 -6.65 26.09 -9.12
N ILE A 150 -6.41 27.40 -9.12
CA ILE A 150 -6.37 28.16 -10.36
C ILE A 150 -5.11 27.73 -11.13
N PRO A 151 -5.25 27.31 -12.41
CA PRO A 151 -4.19 26.71 -13.23
C PRO A 151 -2.97 27.62 -13.45
#